data_AF-W0RD03-F1
#
_entry.id   AF-W0RD03-F1
#
_cell.length_a   1.000
_cell.length_b   1.000
_cell.length_c   1.000
_cell.angle_alpha   90.00
_cell.angle_beta   90.00
_cell.angle_gamma   90.00
#
_symmetry.space_group_name_H-M   'P 1'
#
loop_
_entity.id
_entity.type
_entity.pdbx_description
1 polymer ?
#
loop_
_entity_poly.entity_id
_entity_poly.type
_entity_poly.pdbx_seq_one_letter_code
_entity_poly.pdbx_strand_id
1 'polypeptide(L)'
;MPHRRPTVHPVTPPIETVRALIAERTPRADAVARVQVSAPHARSAYLAYTRIAGPRDDVLDYTAYLFATDTNTGAARLDLDAVERDADGELTLLLSRSLYSEP
;
A
#
# COMPACT_ATOMS: atom_id res chain seq x y z
N MET A 1 37.83 20.54 -10.83
CA MET A 1 37.42 19.34 -10.09
C MET A 1 35.90 19.36 -9.94
N PRO A 2 35.13 18.41 -10.50
CA PRO A 2 33.69 18.42 -10.35
C PRO A 2 33.29 17.83 -8.99
N HIS A 3 32.54 18.60 -8.20
CA HIS A 3 31.92 18.13 -6.96
C HIS A 3 30.79 17.16 -7.30
N ARG A 4 31.02 15.87 -7.03
CA ARG A 4 29.95 14.85 -6.98
C ARG A 4 29.03 15.20 -5.81
N ARG A 5 27.84 15.72 -6.10
CA ARG A 5 26.76 15.77 -5.12
C ARG A 5 26.34 14.33 -4.80
N PRO A 6 26.23 13.92 -3.54
CA PRO A 6 25.64 12.63 -3.21
C PRO A 6 24.18 12.64 -3.69
N THR A 7 23.86 11.75 -4.62
CA THR A 7 22.48 11.45 -5.00
C THR A 7 21.82 10.87 -3.76
N VAL A 8 21.03 11.67 -3.05
CA VAL A 8 20.15 11.19 -1.99
C VAL A 8 19.12 10.33 -2.69
N HIS A 9 19.30 9.01 -2.69
CA HIS A 9 18.21 8.12 -3.05
C HIS A 9 17.08 8.37 -2.06
N PRO A 10 15.86 8.70 -2.51
CA PRO A 10 14.72 8.71 -1.60
C PRO A 10 14.61 7.30 -1.02
N VAL A 11 14.95 7.16 0.26
CA VAL A 11 14.86 5.89 0.96
C VAL A 11 13.38 5.66 1.17
N THR A 12 12.81 4.71 0.43
CA THR A 12 11.45 4.24 0.69
C THR A 12 11.39 3.80 2.16
N PRO A 13 10.44 4.33 2.96
CA PRO A 13 10.39 4.01 4.38
C PRO A 13 10.14 2.51 4.58
N PRO A 14 10.58 1.96 5.73
CA PRO A 14 10.28 0.58 6.08
C PRO A 14 8.77 0.32 6.04
N ILE A 15 8.38 -0.88 5.61
CA ILE A 15 6.96 -1.27 5.50
C ILE A 15 6.22 -1.12 6.84
N GLU A 16 6.88 -1.45 7.95
CA GLU A 16 6.32 -1.29 9.31
C GLU A 16 6.01 0.17 9.65
N THR A 17 6.82 1.12 9.16
CA THR A 17 6.55 2.55 9.33
C THR A 17 5.28 2.94 8.57
N VAL A 18 5.10 2.45 7.34
CA VAL A 18 3.90 2.73 6.56
C VAL A 18 2.67 2.06 7.18
N ARG A 19 2.79 0.84 7.72
CA ARG A 19 1.72 0.18 8.47
C ARG A 19 1.28 1.00 9.67
N ALA A 20 2.22 1.51 10.46
CA ALA A 20 1.93 2.37 11.61
C ALA A 20 1.20 3.65 11.16
N LEU A 21 1.68 4.31 10.10
CA LEU A 21 1.02 5.50 9.56
C LEU A 21 -0.42 5.20 9.12
N ILE A 22 -0.67 4.08 8.44
CA ILE A 22 -2.02 3.67 8.03
C ILE A 22 -2.92 3.41 9.24
N ALA A 23 -2.41 2.75 10.28
CA ALA A 23 -3.17 2.45 11.49
C ALA A 23 -3.58 3.71 12.27
N GLU A 24 -2.82 4.80 12.15
CA GLU A 24 -3.11 6.10 12.77
C GLU A 24 -4.03 7.00 11.92
N ARG A 25 -4.30 6.65 10.65
CA ARG A 25 -5.16 7.45 9.78
C ARG A 25 -6.63 7.31 10.15
N THR A 26 -7.36 8.41 9.93
CA THR A 26 -8.83 8.38 9.84
C THR A 26 -9.23 7.79 8.49
N PRO A 27 -9.99 6.68 8.45
CA PRO A 27 -10.52 6.10 7.21
C PRO A 27 -11.29 7.10 6.35
N ARG A 28 -10.95 7.23 5.07
CA ARG A 28 -11.66 8.08 4.10
C ARG A 28 -11.94 7.33 2.79
N ALA A 29 -13.19 6.92 2.59
CA ALA A 29 -13.60 6.16 1.41
C ALA A 29 -13.55 7.00 0.12
N ASP A 30 -13.78 8.31 0.21
CA ASP A 30 -13.77 9.26 -0.91
C ASP A 30 -12.37 9.44 -1.52
N ALA A 31 -11.31 9.12 -0.76
CA ALA A 31 -9.93 9.13 -1.28
C ALA A 31 -9.75 8.19 -2.48
N VAL A 32 -10.63 7.19 -2.65
CA VAL A 32 -10.68 6.33 -3.85
C VAL A 32 -10.71 7.12 -5.16
N ALA A 33 -11.34 8.30 -5.16
CA ALA A 33 -11.46 9.14 -6.36
C ALA A 33 -10.13 9.74 -6.83
N ARG A 34 -9.11 9.76 -5.97
CA ARG A 34 -7.80 10.34 -6.23
C ARG A 34 -6.68 9.30 -6.31
N VAL A 35 -7.00 8.02 -6.19
CA VAL A 35 -6.03 6.93 -6.28
C VAL A 35 -6.38 6.00 -7.42
N GLN A 36 -5.34 5.42 -8.02
CA GLN A 36 -5.45 4.38 -9.02
C GLN A 36 -5.38 3.02 -8.34
N VAL A 37 -6.38 2.18 -8.58
CA VAL A 37 -6.42 0.78 -8.12
C VAL A 37 -6.22 -0.13 -9.34
N SER A 38 -5.30 -1.09 -9.23
CA SER A 38 -5.05 -2.06 -10.31
C SER A 38 -4.72 -3.44 -9.75
N ALA A 39 -5.01 -4.49 -10.53
CA ALA A 39 -4.64 -5.85 -10.19
C ALA A 39 -3.39 -6.24 -11.00
N PRO A 40 -2.17 -6.20 -10.42
CA PRO A 40 -0.97 -6.60 -11.13
C PRO A 40 -1.06 -8.07 -11.61
N HIS A 41 -0.46 -8.36 -12.77
CA HIS A 41 -0.57 -9.66 -13.43
C HIS A 41 0.11 -10.82 -12.68
N ALA A 42 0.94 -10.52 -11.68
CA ALA A 42 1.60 -11.51 -10.84
C ALA A 42 0.60 -12.15 -9.86
N ARG A 43 -0.34 -12.96 -10.37
CA ARG A 43 -1.17 -13.81 -9.51
C ARG A 43 -0.36 -15.03 -9.12
N SER A 44 -0.09 -15.17 -7.82
CA SER A 44 0.23 -16.49 -7.29
C SER A 44 -1.08 -17.29 -7.21
N ALA A 45 -1.02 -18.62 -7.25
CA ALA A 45 -2.22 -19.44 -7.06
C ALA A 45 -2.89 -19.18 -5.69
N TYR A 46 -2.16 -18.59 -4.74
CA TYR A 46 -2.52 -18.45 -3.34
C TYR A 46 -2.83 -17.00 -2.92
N LEU A 47 -2.40 -16.01 -3.70
CA LEU A 47 -2.51 -14.59 -3.36
C LEU A 47 -3.07 -13.79 -4.53
N ALA A 48 -4.07 -12.96 -4.23
CA ALA A 48 -4.49 -11.88 -5.09
C ALA A 48 -3.81 -10.59 -4.66
N TYR A 49 -3.15 -9.93 -5.61
CA TYR A 49 -2.51 -8.64 -5.36
C TYR A 49 -3.35 -7.50 -5.90
N THR A 50 -3.34 -6.39 -5.16
CA THR A 50 -3.95 -5.11 -5.53
C THR A 50 -2.92 -4.02 -5.33
N ARG A 51 -2.64 -3.25 -6.38
CA ARG A 51 -1.77 -2.08 -6.31
C ARG A 51 -2.61 -0.82 -6.18
N ILE A 52 -2.25 0.04 -5.24
CA ILE A 52 -2.87 1.35 -5.02
C ILE A 52 -1.79 2.41 -5.22
N ALA A 53 -2.02 3.37 -6.11
CA ALA A 53 -1.07 4.44 -6.42
C ALA A 53 -1.76 5.81 -6.44
N GLY A 54 -1.07 6.86 -6.02
CA GLY A 54 -1.57 8.24 -6.07
C GLY A 54 -0.97 9.12 -4.98
N PRO A 55 -1.60 10.26 -4.69
CA PRO A 55 -1.15 11.18 -3.65
C PRO A 55 -1.01 10.46 -2.31
N ARG A 56 0.10 10.68 -1.61
CA ARG A 56 0.51 9.94 -0.41
C ARG A 56 -0.61 9.86 0.62
N ASP A 57 -1.21 10.99 0.96
CA ASP A 57 -2.26 11.07 1.98
C ASP A 57 -3.52 10.32 1.56
N ASP A 58 -3.93 10.41 0.29
CA ASP A 58 -5.12 9.70 -0.20
C ASP A 58 -4.89 8.18 -0.26
N VAL A 59 -3.69 7.74 -0.63
CA VAL A 59 -3.33 6.31 -0.60
C VAL A 59 -3.35 5.78 0.84
N LEU A 60 -2.79 6.52 1.81
CA LEU A 60 -2.82 6.13 3.21
C LEU A 60 -4.25 6.09 3.77
N ASP A 61 -5.03 7.14 3.53
CA ASP A 61 -6.42 7.28 4.00
C ASP A 61 -7.34 6.21 3.40
N TYR A 62 -7.19 5.92 2.09
CA TYR A 62 -7.96 4.88 1.41
C TYR A 62 -7.54 3.48 1.89
N THR A 63 -6.25 3.24 2.08
CA THR A 63 -5.77 1.94 2.60
C THR A 63 -6.23 1.73 4.05
N ALA A 64 -6.27 2.78 4.86
CA ALA A 64 -6.84 2.73 6.21
C ALA A 64 -8.32 2.38 6.18
N TYR A 65 -9.09 2.92 5.23
CA TYR A 65 -10.46 2.51 4.99
C TYR A 65 -10.58 1.03 4.59
N LEU A 66 -9.74 0.56 3.66
CA LEU A 66 -9.75 -0.85 3.27
C LEU A 66 -9.49 -1.77 4.47
N PHE A 67 -8.49 -1.48 5.31
CA PHE A 67 -8.24 -2.27 6.52
C PHE A 67 -9.34 -2.15 7.56
N ALA A 68 -9.96 -0.98 7.75
CA ALA A 68 -11.06 -0.81 8.69
C ALA A 68 -12.33 -1.57 8.26
N THR A 69 -12.52 -1.75 6.95
CA THR A 69 -13.63 -2.55 6.39
C THR A 69 -13.29 -4.02 6.17
N ASP A 70 -12.00 -4.37 6.25
CA ASP A 70 -11.56 -5.76 6.22
C ASP A 70 -11.95 -6.43 7.54
N THR A 71 -12.61 -7.58 7.46
CA THR A 71 -13.01 -8.32 8.66
C THR A 71 -11.82 -8.92 9.39
N ASN A 72 -10.61 -8.84 8.81
CA ASN A 72 -9.33 -9.30 9.36
C ASN A 72 -9.34 -10.78 9.78
N THR A 73 -10.22 -11.58 9.16
CA THR A 73 -10.43 -13.00 9.49
C THR A 73 -10.51 -13.86 8.24
N GLY A 74 -9.86 -15.03 8.28
CA GLY A 74 -9.93 -16.07 7.23
C GLY A 74 -9.12 -15.74 5.97
N ALA A 75 -9.39 -16.46 4.87
CA ALA A 75 -8.72 -16.26 3.58
C ALA A 75 -8.69 -14.82 3.12
N ALA A 76 -9.77 -14.08 3.35
CA ALA A 76 -9.98 -12.79 2.73
C ALA A 76 -9.20 -11.66 3.41
N ARG A 77 -8.37 -11.93 4.43
CA ARG A 77 -7.59 -10.92 5.12
C ARG A 77 -6.71 -10.14 4.13
N LEU A 78 -6.81 -8.82 4.21
CA LEU A 78 -5.96 -7.89 3.48
C LEU A 78 -4.64 -7.68 4.23
N ASP A 79 -3.54 -7.60 3.50
CA ASP A 79 -2.22 -7.29 4.06
C ASP A 79 -1.45 -6.28 3.19
N LEU A 80 -0.53 -5.54 3.81
CA LEU A 80 0.41 -4.67 3.10
C LEU A 80 1.67 -5.45 2.75
N ASP A 81 1.81 -5.83 1.48
CA ASP A 81 2.90 -6.69 1.01
C ASP A 81 4.18 -5.89 0.71
N ALA A 82 4.04 -4.72 0.08
CA ALA A 82 5.18 -3.87 -0.24
C ALA A 82 4.83 -2.38 -0.32
N VAL A 83 5.84 -1.54 -0.05
CA VAL A 83 5.88 -0.13 -0.42
C VAL A 83 6.70 -0.04 -1.70
N GLU A 84 6.05 0.05 -2.86
CA GLU A 84 6.73 0.01 -4.16
C GLU A 84 7.34 1.37 -4.52
N ARG A 85 6.73 2.47 -4.07
CA ARG A 85 7.24 3.83 -4.25
C ARG A 85 6.76 4.72 -3.13
N ASP A 86 7.65 5.55 -2.61
CA ASP A 86 7.31 6.66 -1.73
C ASP A 86 8.27 7.83 -2.02
N ALA A 87 7.82 8.75 -2.88
CA ALA A 87 8.61 9.89 -3.32
C ALA A 87 7.72 10.98 -3.94
N ASP A 88 8.17 12.23 -3.89
CA ASP A 88 7.54 13.37 -4.57
C ASP A 88 6.05 13.62 -4.20
N GLY A 89 5.65 13.23 -2.99
CA GLY A 89 4.25 13.31 -2.55
C GLY A 89 3.35 12.21 -3.09
N GLU A 90 3.90 11.25 -3.83
CA GLU A 90 3.21 10.09 -4.38
C GLU A 90 3.59 8.83 -3.59
N LEU A 91 2.61 7.94 -3.41
CA LEU A 91 2.78 6.65 -2.75
C LEU A 91 2.22 5.56 -3.65
N THR A 92 2.93 4.43 -3.71
CA THR A 92 2.43 3.20 -4.33
C THR A 92 2.60 2.06 -3.36
N LEU A 93 1.48 1.43 -3.02
CA LEU A 93 1.40 0.28 -2.13
C LEU A 93 0.96 -0.96 -2.92
N LEU A 94 1.54 -2.09 -2.56
CA LEU A 94 1.07 -3.40 -2.98
C LEU A 94 0.39 -4.07 -1.80
N LEU A 95 -0.90 -4.34 -1.95
CA LEU A 95 -1.69 -5.11 -1.01
C LEU A 95 -1.84 -6.54 -1.51
N SER A 96 -1.88 -7.48 -0.58
CA SER A 96 -2.15 -8.89 -0.87
C SER A 96 -3.37 -9.36 -0.09
N ARG A 97 -4.08 -10.33 -0.66
CA ARG A 97 -5.19 -11.04 -0.02
C ARG A 97 -5.01 -12.52 -0.28
N SER A 98 -5.13 -13.34 0.77
CA SER A 98 -5.11 -14.79 0.59
C SER A 98 -6.35 -15.27 -0.19
N LEU A 99 -6.15 -16.27 -1.04
CA LEU A 99 -7.21 -16.94 -1.77
C LEU A 99 -7.63 -18.25 -1.09
N TYR A 100 -6.93 -18.65 -0.03
CA TYR A 100 -7.19 -19.86 0.73
C TYR A 100 -7.59 -19.55 2.16
N SER A 101 -8.71 -20.15 2.59
CA SER A 101 -9.04 -20.26 4.00
C SER A 101 -8.34 -21.52 4.47
N GLU A 102 -7.47 -21.43 5.47
CA GLU A 102 -7.13 -22.66 6.19
C GLU A 102 -8.43 -23.23 6.78
N PRO A 103 -8.68 -24.55 6.64
CA PRO A 103 -9.89 -25.21 7.12
C PRO A 103 -9.99 -25.23 8.65
#